data_AF-A0A059F2V2-F1
#
_entry.id   AF-A0A059F2V2-F1
#
_cell.length_a   1.000
_cell.length_b   1.000
_cell.length_c   1.000
_cell.angle_alpha   90.00
_cell.angle_beta   90.00
_cell.angle_gamma   90.00
#
_symmetry.space_group_name_H-M   'P 1'
#
loop_
_entity.id
_entity.type
_entity.pdbx_description
1 polymer ?
#
loop_
_entity_poly.entity_id
_entity_poly.type
_entity_poly.pdbx_seq_one_letter_code
_entity_poly.pdbx_strand_id
1 'polypeptide(L)' 'MSSEIQLGGVIFEIQIDESLFVRRKYDRGRLHKEQWIFGAIDRATKESICIPAAKKKKH' A
#
# COMPACT_ATOMS: atom_id res chain seq x y z
N MET A 1 -23.38 -2.88 2.04
CA MET A 1 -23.01 -1.56 1.47
C MET A 1 -21.49 -1.44 1.51
N SER A 2 -20.81 -1.95 0.49
CA SER A 2 -19.38 -1.72 0.31
C SER A 2 -19.21 -0.33 -0.30
N SER A 3 -18.78 0.64 0.50
CA SER A 3 -18.37 1.94 -0.01
C SER A 3 -17.10 1.73 -0.84
N GLU A 4 -17.23 1.79 -2.17
CA GLU A 4 -16.08 1.84 -3.07
C GLU A 4 -15.26 3.08 -2.71
N ILE A 5 -14.01 2.88 -2.31
CA ILE A 5 -13.08 3.97 -2.05
C ILE A 5 -12.60 4.43 -3.42
N GLN A 6 -13.29 5.40 -4.00
CA GLN A 6 -12.88 6.03 -5.24
C GLN A 6 -11.94 7.20 -4.92
N LEU A 7 -10.67 7.06 -5.28
CA LEU A 7 -9.76 8.19 -5.41
C LEU A 7 -9.83 8.71 -6.85
N GLY A 8 -10.26 9.97 -7.05
CA GLY A 8 -10.20 10.68 -8.33
C GLY A 8 -11.53 11.01 -9.04
N GLY A 9 -11.45 11.98 -9.98
CA GLY A 9 -12.49 12.52 -10.87
C GLY A 9 -11.89 13.10 -12.17
N VAL A 10 -12.68 13.78 -13.02
CA VAL A 10 -12.39 14.13 -14.45
C VAL A 10 -11.02 14.78 -14.72
N ILE A 11 -10.33 15.35 -13.72
CA ILE A 11 -8.96 15.87 -13.85
C ILE A 11 -8.17 15.58 -12.57
N PHE A 12 -7.69 14.34 -12.38
CA PHE A 12 -6.82 14.01 -11.26
C PHE A 12 -5.62 13.15 -11.66
N GLU A 13 -4.44 13.53 -11.15
CA GLU A 13 -3.20 12.76 -11.28
C GLU A 13 -2.98 11.96 -10.00
N ILE A 14 -3.14 10.64 -10.09
CA ILE A 14 -2.84 9.72 -9.01
C ILE A 14 -1.44 9.13 -9.23
N GLN A 15 -0.62 9.17 -8.19
CA GLN A 15 0.63 8.43 -8.15
C GLN A 15 0.41 7.10 -7.43
N ILE A 16 0.80 6.01 -8.08
CA ILE A 16 0.74 4.65 -7.54
C ILE A 16 2.17 4.18 -7.26
N ASP A 17 2.38 3.51 -6.14
CA ASP A 17 3.67 2.94 -5.76
C ASP A 17 3.51 1.57 -5.07
N GLU A 18 4.53 0.72 -5.22
CA GLU A 18 4.64 -0.57 -4.53
C GLU A 18 5.70 -0.49 -3.43
N SER A 19 5.27 -0.72 -2.19
CA SER A 19 6.14 -0.60 -1.02
C SER A 19 6.11 -1.87 -0.17
N LEU A 20 7.28 -2.35 0.24
CA LEU A 20 7.42 -3.52 1.12
C LEU A 20 7.57 -3.08 2.58
N PHE A 21 6.55 -3.35 3.38
CA PHE A 21 6.54 -3.08 4.81
C PHE A 21 7.17 -4.26 5.54
N VAL A 22 8.30 -3.99 6.20
CA VAL A 22 9.04 -4.99 6.96
C VAL A 22 9.27 -4.56 8.39
N ARG A 23 9.37 -5.55 9.29
CA ARG A 23 9.83 -5.32 10.66
C ARG A 23 10.97 -6.26 11.03
N ARG A 24 12.08 -5.68 11.46
CA ARG A 24 13.23 -6.37 12.06
C ARG A 24 13.21 -6.21 13.58
N LYS A 25 13.88 -7.12 14.30
CA LYS A 25 14.09 -6.98 15.74
C LYS A 25 15.29 -6.07 15.96
N TYR A 26 15.09 -4.89 16.55
CA TYR A 26 16.14 -3.87 16.75
C TYR A 26 16.86 -3.46 15.45
N ASP A 27 16.12 -3.42 14.33
CA ASP A 27 16.65 -3.19 12.98
C ASP A 27 17.79 -4.12 12.54
N ARG A 28 17.94 -5.25 13.23
CA ARG A 28 18.97 -6.26 12.99
C ARG A 28 18.35 -7.65 12.80
N GLY A 29 19.14 -8.55 12.22
CA GLY A 29 18.77 -9.96 12.05
C GLY A 29 17.72 -10.21 10.96
N ARG A 30 17.09 -11.40 11.04
CA ARG A 30 16.15 -11.91 10.03
C ARG A 30 14.87 -11.08 9.94
N LEU A 31 14.38 -10.88 8.71
CA LEU A 31 13.06 -10.32 8.43
C LEU A 31 11.97 -11.29 8.92
N HIS A 32 11.21 -10.88 9.93
CA HIS A 32 10.24 -11.77 10.59
C HIS A 32 8.83 -11.60 10.02
N LYS A 33 8.48 -10.39 9.58
CA LYS A 33 7.20 -10.07 8.97
C LYS A 33 7.44 -9.15 7.76
N GLU A 34 6.92 -9.59 6.63
CA GLU A 34 6.93 -8.88 5.36
C GLU A 34 5.48 -8.76 4.87
N GLN A 35 5.13 -7.58 4.38
CA GLN A 35 3.83 -7.27 3.78
C GLN A 35 4.03 -6.30 2.62
N TRP A 36 3.71 -6.73 1.42
CA TRP A 36 3.64 -5.84 0.26
C TRP A 36 2.39 -4.97 0.36
N ILE A 37 2.52 -3.69 0.05
CA ILE A 37 1.45 -2.69 0.04
C ILE A 37 1.44 -2.02 -1.33
N PHE A 38 0.26 -1.87 -1.92
CA PHE A 38 0.01 -0.97 -3.04
C PHE A 38 -0.49 0.35 -2.46
N GLY A 39 0.29 1.41 -2.64
CA GLY A 39 -0.08 2.76 -2.26
C GLY A 39 -0.62 3.52 -3.46
N ALA A 40 -1.63 4.37 -3.25
CA ALA A 40 -2.02 5.38 -4.21
C ALA A 40 -2.25 6.70 -3.49
N ILE A 41 -1.75 7.80 -4.07
CA ILE A 41 -1.91 9.15 -3.54
C ILE A 41 -2.32 10.11 -4.64
N ASP A 42 -3.33 10.91 -4.33
CA ASP A 42 -3.71 12.06 -5.14
C ASP A 42 -2.71 13.20 -4.91
N ARG A 43 -2.07 13.69 -5.98
CA ARG A 43 -1.06 14.75 -5.83
C ARG A 43 -1.64 16.08 -5.39
N ALA A 44 -2.89 16.37 -5.72
CA ALA A 44 -3.53 17.65 -5.44
C ALA A 44 -4.13 17.66 -4.02
N THR A 45 -4.91 16.65 -3.65
CA THR A 45 -5.56 16.59 -2.32
C THR A 45 -4.66 16.00 -1.24
N LYS A 46 -3.62 15.24 -1.62
CA LYS A 46 -2.79 14.41 -0.73
C LYS A 46 -3.58 13.28 -0.04
N GLU A 47 -4.80 13.00 -0.48
CA GLU A 47 -5.53 11.83 -0.03
C GLU A 47 -4.83 10.57 -0.52
N SER A 48 -4.72 9.57 0.36
CA SER A 48 -3.99 8.35 0.06
C SER A 48 -4.69 7.11 0.57
N ILE A 49 -4.47 6.00 -0.14
CA ILE A 49 -4.89 4.67 0.25
C ILE A 49 -3.69 3.73 0.23
N CYS A 50 -3.71 2.76 1.14
CA CYS A 50 -2.71 1.70 1.24
C CYS A 50 -3.44 0.35 1.28
N ILE A 51 -3.28 -0.44 0.24
CA ILE A 51 -3.95 -1.73 0.08
C ILE A 51 -2.93 -2.85 0.27
N PRO A 52 -3.09 -3.74 1.26
CA PRO A 52 -2.19 -4.87 1.42
C PRO A 52 -2.31 -5.87 0.28
N ALA A 53 -1.19 -6.19 -0.36
CA ALA A 53 -1.15 -7.25 -1.35
C ALA A 53 -1.37 -8.62 -0.70
N ALA A 54 -2.15 -9.48 -1.37
CA ALA A 54 -2.41 -10.82 -0.89
C ALA A 54 -1.10 -11.62 -0.74
N LYS A 55 -0.92 -12.27 0.41
CA LYS A 55 0.22 -13.17 0.62
C LYS A 55 0.03 -14.42 -0.23
N LYS A 56 1.02 -14.75 -1.06
CA LYS A 56 1.06 -16.06 -1.71
C LYS A 56 1.14 -17.14 -0.63
N LYS A 57 0.20 -18.08 -0.62
CA LYS A 57 0.31 -19.29 0.22
C LYS A 57 1.52 -20.06 -0.30
N LYS A 58 2.46 -20.38 0.60
CA LYS A 58 3.53 -21.33 0.27
C LYS A 58 2.89 -22.71 0.15
N HIS A 59 3.08 -23.35 -1.01
CA HIS A 59 2.83 -24.77 -1.19
C HIS A 59 3.79 -25.59 -0.34
#